data_AF-A0A1S9CWS7-F1
#
_entry.id   AF-A0A1S9CWS7-F1
#
_cell.length_a   1.000
_cell.length_b   1.000
_cell.length_c   1.000
_cell.angle_alpha   90.00
_cell.angle_beta   90.00
_cell.angle_gamma   90.00
#
_symmetry.space_group_name_H-M   'P 1'
#
loop_
_entity.id
_entity.type
_entity.pdbx_description
1 polymer ?
#
loop_
_entity_poly.entity_id
_entity_poly.type
_entity_poly.pdbx_seq_one_letter_code
_entity_poly.pdbx_strand_id
1 'polypeptide(L)' 'MKQFHVHIAVEHLEPSIRFYSALFGCEPSVLKSDYAKWMLDDPRINFVRER' A
#
# COMPACT_ATOMS: atom_id res chain seq x y z
N MET A 1 2.49 -7.68 17.72
CA MET A 1 1.58 -8.19 16.65
C MET A 1 2.38 -8.28 15.36
N LYS A 2 2.21 -9.33 14.55
CA LYS A 2 2.92 -9.45 13.27
C LYS A 2 2.15 -8.63 12.24
N GLN A 3 2.83 -7.72 11.55
CA GLN A 3 2.27 -6.92 10.45
C GLN A 3 2.80 -7.48 9.14
N PHE A 4 1.94 -7.50 8.11
CA PHE A 4 2.38 -7.85 6.76
C PHE A 4 3.01 -6.63 6.11
N HIS A 5 4.26 -6.77 5.66
CA HIS A 5 5.02 -5.69 5.04
C HIS A 5 5.26 -6.02 3.57
N VAL A 6 4.82 -5.11 2.68
CA VAL A 6 5.12 -5.15 1.24
C VAL A 6 5.81 -3.86 0.86
N HIS A 7 6.88 -3.97 0.09
CA HIS A 7 7.51 -2.84 -0.56
C HIS A 7 7.13 -2.86 -2.04
N ILE A 8 6.46 -1.80 -2.50
CA ILE A 8 6.05 -1.62 -3.89
C ILE A 8 6.88 -0.48 -4.46
N ALA A 9 7.77 -0.78 -5.41
CA ALA A 9 8.46 0.24 -6.18
C ALA A 9 7.49 0.84 -7.20
N VAL A 10 7.47 2.16 -7.31
CA VAL A 10 6.62 2.90 -8.25
C VAL A 10 7.46 3.92 -9.01
N GLU A 11 7.08 4.20 -10.24
CA GLU A 11 7.75 5.19 -11.08
C GLU A 11 7.42 6.64 -10.64
N HIS A 12 6.17 6.87 -10.21
CA HIS A 12 5.69 8.18 -9.76
C HIS A 12 4.94 8.09 -8.43
N LEU A 13 5.42 8.79 -7.41
CA LEU A 13 4.89 8.69 -6.05
C LEU A 13 3.48 9.29 -5.91
N GLU A 14 3.25 10.51 -6.39
CA GLU A 14 1.95 11.18 -6.21
C GLU A 14 0.76 10.45 -6.88
N PRO A 15 0.85 10.02 -8.16
CA PRO A 15 -0.23 9.24 -8.77
C PRO A 15 -0.46 7.91 -8.03
N SER A 16 0.61 7.28 -7.54
CA SER A 16 0.52 6.03 -6.79
C SER A 16 -0.19 6.25 -5.45
N ILE A 17 0.11 7.33 -4.73
CA ILE A 17 -0.60 7.68 -3.50
C ILE A 17 -2.09 7.84 -3.77
N ARG A 18 -2.49 8.59 -4.80
CA ARG A 18 -3.92 8.76 -5.13
C ARG A 18 -4.61 7.44 -5.41
N PHE A 19 -3.97 6.57 -6.20
CA PHE A 19 -4.51 5.25 -6.52
C PHE A 19 -4.65 4.36 -5.28
N TYR A 20 -3.58 4.22 -4.49
CA TYR A 20 -3.57 3.34 -3.33
C TYR A 20 -4.41 3.88 -2.17
N SER A 21 -4.50 5.20 -1.97
CA SER A 21 -5.43 5.79 -1.00
C SER A 21 -6.88 5.48 -1.36
N ALA A 22 -7.24 5.56 -2.64
CA ALA A 22 -8.56 5.16 -3.12
C ALA A 22 -8.82 3.65 -2.94
N LEU A 23 -7.82 2.82 -3.24
CA LEU A 23 -7.91 1.36 -3.08
C LEU A 23 -8.08 0.93 -1.62
N PHE A 24 -7.33 1.56 -0.69
CA PHE A 24 -7.37 1.24 0.73
C PHE A 24 -8.48 1.97 1.48
N GLY A 25 -9.09 3.00 0.86
CA GLY A 25 -10.11 3.83 1.49
C GLY A 25 -9.56 4.73 2.60
N CYS A 26 -8.25 4.99 2.61
CA CYS A 26 -7.60 5.83 3.62
C CYS A 26 -6.32 6.48 3.09
N GLU A 27 -5.98 7.63 3.67
CA GLU A 27 -4.73 8.32 3.36
C GLU A 27 -3.50 7.65 4.01
N PRO A 28 -2.27 7.94 3.55
CA PRO A 28 -1.06 7.42 4.15
C PRO A 28 -0.95 7.83 5.62
N SER A 29 -0.59 6.88 6.47
CA SER A 29 -0.19 7.14 7.86
C SER A 29 1.15 7.89 7.96
N VAL A 30 2.01 7.76 6.94
CA VAL A 30 3.27 8.49 6.80
C VAL A 30 3.40 8.90 5.35
N LEU A 31 3.71 10.17 5.13
CA LEU A 31 4.01 10.72 3.82
C LEU A 31 5.35 11.45 3.89
N LYS A 32 6.26 11.10 2.99
CA LYS A 32 7.54 11.77 2.74
C LYS A 32 7.71 12.04 1.25
N SER A 33 8.72 12.83 0.90
CA SER A 33 9.02 13.19 -0.49
C SER A 33 9.36 11.99 -1.38
N ASP A 34 9.88 10.93 -0.77
CA ASP A 34 10.41 9.75 -1.44
C ASP A 34 9.63 8.46 -1.13
N TYR A 35 8.68 8.47 -0.17
CA TYR A 35 7.81 7.34 0.09
C TYR A 35 6.52 7.70 0.82
N ALA A 36 5.54 6.80 0.71
CA ALA A 36 4.31 6.82 1.51
C ALA A 36 4.10 5.45 2.17
N LYS A 37 3.46 5.44 3.34
CA LYS A 37 3.18 4.23 4.11
C LYS A 37 1.76 4.24 4.62
N TRP A 38 1.06 3.13 4.43
CA TRP A 38 -0.24 2.85 5.03
C TRP A 38 -0.07 1.80 6.13
N MET A 39 -0.82 1.97 7.22
CA MET A 39 -0.96 0.97 8.27
C MET A 39 -2.34 0.37 8.09
N LEU A 40 -2.40 -0.83 7.50
CA LEU A 40 -3.64 -1.57 7.31
C LEU A 40 -3.73 -2.62 8.42
N ASP A 41 -4.84 -2.64 9.16
CA ASP A 41 -4.98 -3.50 10.33
C ASP A 41 -5.30 -4.96 9.97
N ASP A 42 -6.05 -5.20 8.89
CA ASP A 42 -6.41 -6.55 8.41
C ASP A 42 -6.41 -6.63 6.87
N PRO A 43 -5.22 -6.54 6.22
CA PRO A 43 -5.13 -6.62 4.77
C PRO A 43 -5.47 -8.04 4.31
N ARG A 44 -6.60 -8.17 3.61
CA ARG A 44 -7.03 -9.43 3.00
C ARG A 44 -6.12 -9.75 1.80
N ILE A 45 -5.40 -10.87 1.88
CA ILE A 45 -4.48 -11.32 0.84
C ILE A 45 -4.87 -12.74 0.43
N ASN A 46 -4.95 -12.97 -0.88
CA ASN A 46 -5.21 -14.28 -1.45
C ASN A 46 -4.03 -14.70 -2.33
N PHE A 47 -3.56 -15.93 -2.16
CA PHE A 47 -2.63 -16.56 -3.09
C PHE A 47 -3.44 -17.39 -4.07
N VAL A 48 -3.28 -17.11 -5.36
CA VAL A 48 -3.91 -17.88 -6.44
C VAL A 48 -2.81 -18.56 -7.24
N ARG A 49 -3.01 -19.83 -7.59
CA ARG A 49 -2.16 -20.54 -8.55
C ARG A 49 -2.81 -20.45 -9.92
N GLU A 50 -2.08 -19.96 -10.91
CA GLU A 50 -2.52 -19.99 -12.31
C GLU A 50 -2.46 -21.43 -12.87
N ARG A 51 -3.24 -21.70 -13.91
CA ARG A 51 -3.19 -22.95 -14.69
C ARG A 51 -2.56 -22.69 -16.03
#